data_AF-A0A976KZV0-F1
#
_entry.id   AF-A0A976KZV0-F1
#
_cell.length_a   1.000
_cell.length_b   1.000
_cell.length_c   1.000
_cell.angle_alpha   90.00
_cell.angle_beta   90.00
_cell.angle_gamma   90.00
#
_symmetry.space_group_name_H-M   'P 1'
#
loop_
_entity.id
_entity.type
_entity.pdbx_description
1 polymer ?
#
loop_
_entity_poly.entity_id
_entity_poly.type
_entity_poly.pdbx_seq_one_letter_code
_entity_poly.pdbx_strand_id
1 'polypeptide(L)' 'MKRFRGFVIKEFYHIFRDTRTLLILFGMPVAQILLFGFAITNEIKDVNVAILDMSKDNTTQEIGNKILS' A
#
# COMPACT_ATOMS: atom_id res chain seq x y z
N MET A 1 -34.95 21.32 -0.02
CA MET A 1 -34.39 20.48 1.05
C MET A 1 -35.07 19.11 1.21
N LYS A 2 -36.40 19.02 1.42
CA LYS A 2 -37.10 17.73 1.66
C LYS A 2 -37.00 16.72 0.52
N ARG A 3 -37.10 17.17 -0.75
CA ARG A 3 -36.98 16.30 -1.93
C ARG A 3 -35.57 15.71 -2.10
N PHE A 4 -34.53 16.52 -1.90
CA PHE A 4 -33.14 16.06 -1.98
C PHE A 4 -32.84 14.97 -0.94
N ARG A 5 -33.25 15.17 0.32
CA ARG A 5 -33.11 14.16 1.36
C ARG A 5 -33.84 12.85 1.02
N GLY A 6 -35.04 12.93 0.45
CA GLY A 6 -35.78 11.75 0.00
C GLY A 6 -35.06 10.97 -1.12
N PHE A 7 -34.48 11.70 -2.08
CA PHE A 7 -33.67 11.09 -3.14
C PHE A 7 -32.44 10.37 -2.58
N VAL A 8 -31.68 11.02 -1.71
CA VAL A 8 -30.49 10.42 -1.07
C VAL A 8 -30.86 9.14 -0.35
N ILE A 9 -31.89 9.18 0.51
CA ILE A 9 -32.31 8.00 1.28
C ILE A 9 -32.68 6.84 0.35
N LYS A 10 -33.47 7.11 -0.71
CA LYS A 10 -33.86 6.09 -1.69
C LYS A 10 -32.64 5.42 -2.33
N GLU A 11 -31.67 6.21 -2.77
CA GLU A 11 -30.50 5.68 -3.48
C GLU A 11 -29.60 4.87 -2.56
N PHE A 12 -29.43 5.28 -1.30
CA PHE A 12 -28.72 4.47 -0.31
C PHE A 12 -29.39 3.11 -0.11
N TYR A 13 -30.70 3.05 0.07
CA TYR A 13 -31.43 1.77 0.18
C TYR A 13 -31.30 0.92 -1.10
N HIS A 14 -31.28 1.56 -2.27
CA HIS A 14 -31.11 0.88 -3.54
C HIS A 14 -29.74 0.21 -3.65
N ILE A 15 -28.67 0.97 -3.38
CA ILE A 15 -27.28 0.47 -3.39
C ILE A 15 -27.10 -0.63 -2.35
N PHE A 16 -27.60 -0.44 -1.12
CA PHE A 16 -27.47 -1.47 -0.07
C PHE A 16 -28.21 -2.77 -0.38
N ARG A 17 -29.28 -2.72 -1.18
CA ARG A 17 -30.02 -3.93 -1.60
C ARG A 17 -29.38 -4.60 -2.82
N ASP A 18 -28.66 -3.85 -3.65
CA ASP A 18 -27.95 -4.39 -4.80
C ASP A 18 -26.59 -4.96 -4.38
N THR A 19 -26.57 -6.28 -4.14
CA THR A 19 -25.38 -7.02 -3.74
C THR A 19 -24.26 -6.97 -4.76
N ARG A 20 -24.55 -6.80 -6.06
CA ARG A 20 -23.50 -6.67 -7.10
C ARG A 20 -22.81 -5.33 -7.01
N THR A 21 -23.58 -4.27 -6.85
CA THR A 21 -23.05 -2.91 -6.67
C THR A 21 -22.24 -2.81 -5.38
N LEU A 22 -22.71 -3.38 -4.27
CA LEU A 22 -21.95 -3.48 -3.01
C LEU A 22 -20.64 -4.25 -3.18
N LEU A 23 -20.66 -5.38 -3.89
CA LEU A 23 -19.46 -6.18 -4.15
C LEU A 23 -18.41 -5.40 -4.95
N ILE A 24 -18.80 -4.61 -5.93
CA ILE A 24 -17.83 -3.78 -6.66
C ILE A 24 -17.33 -2.66 -5.76
N LEU A 25 -18.23 -1.98 -5.04
CA LEU A 25 -17.90 -0.85 -4.17
C LEU A 25 -16.87 -1.21 -3.08
N PHE A 26 -16.99 -2.38 -2.47
CA PHE A 26 -16.10 -2.83 -1.40
C PHE A 26 -15.07 -3.87 -1.86
N GLY A 27 -15.49 -4.82 -2.70
CA GLY A 27 -14.64 -5.92 -3.15
C GLY A 27 -13.50 -5.46 -4.05
N MET A 28 -13.72 -4.50 -4.96
CA MET A 28 -12.64 -3.98 -5.82
C MET A 28 -11.54 -3.29 -4.97
N PRO A 29 -11.86 -2.34 -4.06
CA PRO A 29 -10.84 -1.76 -3.18
C PRO A 29 -10.14 -2.78 -2.27
N VAL A 30 -10.88 -3.75 -1.69
CA VAL A 30 -10.27 -4.80 -0.85
C VAL A 30 -9.31 -5.65 -1.65
N ALA A 31 -9.70 -6.08 -2.85
CA ALA A 31 -8.83 -6.83 -3.75
C ALA A 31 -7.59 -6.02 -4.12
N GLN A 32 -7.72 -4.73 -4.41
CA GLN A 32 -6.58 -3.84 -4.68
C GLN A 32 -5.63 -3.77 -3.48
N ILE A 33 -6.12 -3.57 -2.26
CA ILE A 33 -5.28 -3.52 -1.05
C ILE A 33 -4.54 -4.85 -0.86
N LEU A 34 -5.20 -5.99 -1.06
CA LEU A 34 -4.55 -7.29 -0.95
C LEU A 34 -3.50 -7.50 -2.03
N LEU A 35 -3.83 -7.20 -3.28
CA LEU A 35 -2.91 -7.34 -4.41
C LEU A 35 -1.71 -6.42 -4.26
N PHE A 36 -1.91 -5.14 -3.98
CA PHE A 36 -0.80 -4.19 -3.80
C PHE A 36 -0.06 -4.44 -2.50
N GLY A 37 -0.73 -4.77 -1.39
CA GLY A 37 -0.07 -5.10 -0.12
C GLY A 37 0.79 -6.36 -0.21
N PHE A 38 0.41 -7.33 -1.06
CA PHE A 38 1.20 -8.53 -1.30
C PHE A 38 2.27 -8.32 -2.39
N ALA A 39 1.92 -7.71 -3.52
CA ALA A 39 2.81 -7.52 -4.66
C ALA A 39 3.86 -6.43 -4.42
N ILE A 40 3.56 -5.42 -3.60
CA ILE A 40 4.56 -4.44 -3.14
C ILE A 40 5.37 -5.12 -2.03
N THR A 41 6.31 -5.97 -2.46
CA THR A 41 7.39 -6.44 -1.60
C THR A 41 8.40 -5.31 -1.47
N ASN A 42 8.53 -4.75 -0.27
CA ASN A 42 9.59 -3.78 0.09
C ASN A 42 10.93 -4.48 0.39
N GLU A 43 11.11 -5.74 0.00
CA GLU A 43 12.39 -6.40 0.14
C GLU A 43 13.29 -5.93 -0.99
N ILE A 44 14.18 -4.99 -0.67
CA ILE A 44 15.37 -4.69 -1.46
C ILE A 44 16.26 -5.94 -1.41
N LYS A 45 15.99 -6.92 -2.27
CA LYS A 45 16.75 -8.19 -2.27
C LYS A 45 18.06 -8.10 -3.04
N ASP A 46 18.17 -7.18 -4.00
CA ASP A 46 19.32 -7.10 -4.90
C ASP A 46 19.57 -5.66 -5.40
N VAL A 47 19.68 -4.69 -4.48
CA VAL A 47 20.13 -3.34 -4.87
C VAL A 47 21.65 -3.29 -4.79
N ASN A 48 22.27 -2.81 -5.86
CA ASN A 48 23.70 -2.51 -5.90
C ASN A 48 23.99 -1.34 -4.95
N VAL A 49 24.46 -1.65 -3.74
CA VAL A 49 24.90 -0.64 -2.75
C VAL A 49 26.40 -0.41 -2.91
N ALA A 50 26.81 0.85 -2.98
CA ALA A 50 28.21 1.26 -2.94
C ALA A 50 28.47 2.08 -1.68
N ILE A 51 29.59 1.81 -0.99
CA ILE A 51 30.01 2.53 0.21
C ILE A 51 31.20 3.41 -0.16
N LEU A 52 31.09 4.71 0.06
CA LEU A 52 32.21 5.65 -0.08
C LEU A 52 32.75 6.00 1.32
N ASP A 53 33.91 5.46 1.64
CA ASP A 53 34.62 5.77 2.89
C ASP A 53 35.78 6.74 2.62
N MET A 54 35.63 7.97 3.12
CA MET A 54 36.67 9.01 3.08
C MET A 54 37.55 9.03 4.34
N SER A 55 37.08 8.46 5.47
CA SER A 55 37.79 8.47 6.75
C SER A 55 38.85 7.39 6.80
N LYS A 56 38.57 6.21 6.22
CA LYS A 56 39.45 5.03 6.18
C LYS A 56 39.91 4.57 7.57
N ASP A 57 39.12 4.85 8.59
CA ASP A 57 39.41 4.47 9.98
C ASP A 57 38.83 3.08 10.29
N ASN A 58 39.24 2.49 11.41
CA ASN A 58 38.80 1.15 11.77
C ASN A 58 37.28 1.07 12.01
N THR A 59 36.67 2.13 12.52
CA THR A 59 35.22 2.19 12.81
C THR A 59 34.41 2.18 11.52
N THR A 60 34.81 2.96 10.52
CA THR A 60 34.15 3.07 9.21
C THR A 60 34.28 1.78 8.40
N GLN A 61 35.43 1.10 8.45
CA GLN A 61 35.61 -0.22 7.86
C GLN A 61 34.74 -1.30 8.52
N GLU A 62 34.64 -1.30 9.85
CA GLU A 62 33.81 -2.26 10.59
C GLU A 62 32.32 -2.10 10.26
N ILE A 63 31.84 -0.85 10.17
CA ILE A 63 30.46 -0.53 9.73
C ILE A 63 30.25 -0.95 8.28
N GLY A 64 31.19 -0.66 7.38
CA GLY A 64 31.10 -1.04 5.97
C GLY A 64 30.98 -2.55 5.77
N ASN A 65 31.82 -3.32 6.46
CA ASN A 65 31.79 -4.79 6.40
C ASN A 65 30.48 -5.37 6.94
N LYS A 66 29.87 -4.74 7.95
CA LYS A 66 28.59 -5.16 8.52
C LYS A 66 27.39 -4.89 7.60
N ILE A 67 27.48 -3.87 6.74
CA ILE A 67 26.44 -3.53 5.76
C ILE A 67 26.55 -4.40 4.50
N LEU A 68 27.76 -4.87 4.17
CA LEU A 68 28.03 -5.75 3.01
C LEU A 68 27.85 -7.25 3.32
N SER A 69 27.75 -7.64 4.60
CA SER A 69 27.42 -9.01 5.04
C SER A 69 25.92 -9.27 5.04
#